data_AF-A0A2V8FVD5-F1
#
_entry.id   AF-A0A2V8FVD5-F1
#
_cell.length_a   1.000
_cell.length_b   1.000
_cell.length_c   1.000
_cell.angle_alpha   90.00
_cell.angle_beta   90.00
_cell.angle_gamma   90.00
#
_symmetry.space_group_name_H-M   'P 1'
#
loop_
_entity.id
_entity.type
_entity.pdbx_description
1 polymer ?
#
loop_
_entity_poly.entity_id
_entity_poly.type
_entity_poly.pdbx_seq_one_letter_code
_entity_poly.pdbx_strand_id
1 'polypeptide(L)'
;MNSIVVHYKELALKGRNRPWFIKLLVRNLRAALAGLDVRSIKSVMGRIEIELANPGAWDDVRDRVRRVFGIANFSYAGRAPLEFDALASAILADLGDAEPATFRVRVRRSDKRFPLTSPQIER
;
A
#
# COMPACT_ATOMS: atom_id res chain seq x y z
N MET A 1 -4.68 11.19 -4.03
CA MET A 1 -5.09 10.43 -2.83
C MET A 1 -3.98 9.48 -2.50
N ASN A 2 -3.50 9.53 -1.25
CA ASN A 2 -2.32 8.80 -0.82
C ASN A 2 -2.74 7.77 0.23
N SER A 3 -2.28 6.55 0.02
CA SER A 3 -2.63 5.40 0.85
C SER A 3 -1.36 4.68 1.27
N ILE A 4 -1.48 3.89 2.33
CA ILE A 4 -0.49 2.90 2.71
C ILE A 4 -1.11 1.54 2.47
N VAL A 5 -0.44 0.74 1.66
CA VAL A 5 -0.83 -0.63 1.37
C VAL A 5 -0.09 -1.56 2.30
N VAL A 6 -0.82 -2.20 3.19
CA VAL A 6 -0.29 -3.13 4.19
C VAL A 6 -0.47 -4.56 3.71
N HIS A 7 0.63 -5.28 3.62
CA HIS A 7 0.68 -6.70 3.32
C HIS A 7 0.91 -7.49 4.61
N TYR A 8 0.03 -8.44 4.89
CA TYR A 8 0.20 -9.45 5.93
C TYR A 8 0.67 -10.75 5.29
N LYS A 9 1.56 -11.49 5.95
CA LYS A 9 2.00 -12.82 5.47
C LYS A 9 0.95 -13.86 5.85
N GLU A 10 0.47 -14.60 4.86
CA GLU A 10 -0.60 -15.61 5.00
C GLU A 10 -0.19 -16.88 5.77
N LEU A 11 1.10 -17.04 6.09
CA LEU A 11 1.71 -18.33 6.45
C LEU A 11 1.11 -19.06 7.67
N ALA A 12 0.24 -18.43 8.47
CA ALA A 12 -0.35 -19.05 9.66
C ALA A 12 -1.88 -19.24 9.64
N LEU A 13 -2.60 -18.80 8.60
CA LEU A 13 -4.07 -18.81 8.62
C LEU A 13 -4.63 -20.05 7.90
N LYS A 14 -4.57 -21.20 8.57
CA LYS A 14 -5.31 -22.40 8.14
C LYS A 14 -6.82 -22.21 8.37
N GLY A 15 -7.64 -22.54 7.37
CA GLY A 15 -9.09 -22.65 7.51
C GLY A 15 -9.83 -21.33 7.80
N ARG A 16 -10.71 -21.33 8.80
CA ARG A 16 -11.68 -20.25 9.09
C ARG A 16 -11.11 -19.05 9.89
N ASN A 17 -9.81 -19.05 10.20
CA ASN A 17 -9.20 -17.99 11.03
C ASN A 17 -8.86 -16.70 10.27
N ARG A 18 -8.88 -16.73 8.94
CA ARG A 18 -8.49 -15.58 8.12
C ARG A 18 -9.36 -14.33 8.37
N PRO A 19 -10.71 -14.41 8.34
CA PRO A 19 -11.55 -13.24 8.62
C PRO A 19 -11.35 -12.70 10.04
N TRP A 20 -11.13 -13.59 11.02
CA TRP A 20 -10.87 -13.20 12.41
C TRP A 20 -9.54 -12.44 12.54
N PHE A 21 -8.47 -12.97 11.96
CA PHE A 21 -7.15 -12.35 11.97
C PHE A 21 -7.17 -10.96 11.31
N ILE A 22 -7.82 -10.85 10.14
CA ILE A 22 -7.93 -9.57 9.43
C ILE A 22 -8.68 -8.55 10.29
N LYS A 23 -9.80 -8.93 10.93
CA LYS A 23 -10.54 -8.05 11.84
C LYS A 23 -9.67 -7.60 13.02
N LEU A 24 -8.92 -8.52 13.62
CA LEU A 24 -8.00 -8.23 14.71
C LEU A 24 -6.88 -7.26 14.27
N LEU A 25 -6.27 -7.50 13.11
CA LEU A 25 -5.20 -6.66 12.59
C LEU A 25 -5.71 -5.24 12.26
N VAL A 26 -6.89 -5.11 11.66
CA VAL A 26 -7.53 -3.80 11.41
C VAL A 26 -7.81 -3.07 12.74
N ARG A 27 -8.27 -3.79 13.78
CA ARG A 27 -8.48 -3.20 15.11
C ARG A 27 -7.16 -2.69 15.71
N ASN A 28 -6.09 -3.48 15.63
CA ASN A 28 -4.78 -3.09 16.16
C ASN A 28 -4.21 -1.88 15.39
N LEU A 29 -4.36 -1.84 14.06
CA LEU A 29 -4.00 -0.68 13.24
C LEU A 29 -4.78 0.58 13.65
N ARG A 30 -6.09 0.48 13.88
CA ARG A 30 -6.90 1.61 14.37
C ARG A 30 -6.40 2.14 15.71
N ALA A 31 -6.07 1.25 16.63
CA ALA A 31 -5.53 1.64 17.94
C ALA A 31 -4.14 2.31 17.82
N ALA A 32 -3.24 1.70 17.03
CA ALA A 32 -1.90 2.25 16.81
C ALA A 32 -1.93 3.64 16.15
N LEU A 33 -2.87 3.86 15.23
CA LEU A 33 -2.98 5.09 14.44
C LEU A 33 -3.95 6.11 15.03
N ALA A 34 -4.44 5.88 16.25
CA ALA A 34 -5.30 6.84 16.94
C ALA A 34 -4.58 8.19 17.10
N GLY A 35 -5.30 9.28 16.79
CA GLY A 35 -4.79 10.64 16.86
C GLY A 35 -3.90 11.07 15.69
N LEU A 36 -3.77 10.25 14.64
CA LEU A 36 -3.13 10.65 13.38
C LEU A 36 -4.17 10.97 12.31
N ASP A 37 -3.76 11.74 11.30
CA ASP A 37 -4.56 12.15 10.13
C ASP A 37 -4.79 10.98 9.15
N VAL A 38 -5.49 9.95 9.63
CA VAL A 38 -5.90 8.77 8.87
C VAL A 38 -7.40 8.85 8.60
N ARG A 39 -7.77 8.87 7.32
CA ARG A 39 -9.17 8.96 6.90
C ARG A 39 -9.90 7.63 7.02
N SER A 40 -9.27 6.54 6.59
CA SER A 40 -9.92 5.22 6.64
C SER A 40 -8.92 4.07 6.70
N ILE A 41 -9.34 2.96 7.33
CA ILE A 41 -8.59 1.69 7.36
C ILE A 41 -9.54 0.60 6.90
N LYS A 42 -9.27 0.03 5.73
CA LYS A 42 -10.15 -0.93 5.05
C LYS A 42 -9.39 -2.19 4.67
N SER A 43 -9.98 -3.36 4.95
CA SER A 43 -9.49 -4.60 4.34
C SER A 43 -10.03 -4.68 2.92
N VAL A 44 -9.15 -4.86 1.95
CA VAL A 44 -9.48 -5.19 0.56
C VAL A 44 -8.91 -6.56 0.23
N MET A 45 -9.24 -7.15 -0.92
CA MET A 45 -8.83 -8.52 -1.26
C MET A 45 -7.31 -8.74 -1.11
N GLY A 46 -6.89 -9.40 -0.03
CA GLY A 46 -5.50 -9.79 0.24
C GLY A 46 -4.59 -8.72 0.84
N ARG A 47 -5.10 -7.54 1.21
CA ARG A 47 -4.31 -6.43 1.77
C ARG A 47 -5.17 -5.49 2.60
N ILE A 48 -4.55 -4.68 3.46
CA ILE A 48 -5.23 -3.59 4.17
C ILE A 48 -4.80 -2.27 3.55
N GLU A 49 -5.74 -1.40 3.23
CA GLU A 49 -5.49 -0.04 2.78
C GLU A 49 -5.74 0.94 3.93
N ILE A 50 -4.76 1.78 4.21
CA ILE A 50 -4.85 2.90 5.15
C ILE A 50 -4.82 4.18 4.31
N GLU A 51 -5.94 4.88 4.24
CA GLU A 51 -6.07 6.13 3.50
C GLU A 51 -5.66 7.31 4.39
N LEU A 52 -4.70 8.11 3.96
CA LEU A 52 -4.24 9.30 4.68
C LEU A 52 -5.15 10.49 4.37
N ALA A 53 -5.47 11.30 5.39
CA ALA A 53 -6.17 12.56 5.18
C ALA A 53 -5.22 13.65 4.64
N ASN A 54 -3.94 13.58 5.01
CA ASN A 54 -2.87 14.48 4.59
C ASN A 54 -1.59 13.65 4.28
N PRO A 55 -0.90 13.89 3.14
CA PRO A 55 0.40 13.27 2.86
C PRO A 55 1.44 13.45 3.97
N GLY A 56 1.41 14.57 4.71
CA GLY A 56 2.34 14.86 5.81
C GLY A 56 2.24 13.88 7.00
N ALA A 57 1.17 13.10 7.09
CA ALA A 57 1.02 12.07 8.14
C ALA A 57 1.86 10.81 7.86
N TRP A 58 2.50 10.69 6.70
CA TRP A 58 3.22 9.49 6.28
C TRP A 58 4.28 9.04 7.28
N ASP A 59 5.16 9.93 7.74
CA ASP A 59 6.27 9.56 8.62
C ASP A 59 5.78 8.99 9.96
N ASP A 60 4.81 9.66 10.60
CA ASP A 60 4.21 9.19 11.85
C ASP A 60 3.48 7.86 11.67
N VAL A 61 2.70 7.73 10.59
CA VAL A 61 1.96 6.50 10.31
C VAL A 61 2.94 5.36 10.02
N ARG A 62 4.00 5.59 9.23
CA ARG A 62 5.07 4.61 8.94
C ARG A 62 5.67 4.08 10.25
N ASP A 63 6.05 4.98 11.14
CA ASP A 63 6.76 4.63 12.37
C ASP A 63 5.87 3.82 13.33
N ARG A 64 4.56 4.12 13.37
CA ARG A 64 3.59 3.35 14.16
C ARG A 64 3.22 2.01 13.51
N VAL A 65 2.98 1.98 12.19
CA VAL A 65 2.64 0.75 11.45
C VAL A 65 3.77 -0.28 11.55
N ARG A 66 5.04 0.15 11.49
CA ARG A 66 6.21 -0.75 11.62
C ARG A 66 6.23 -1.52 12.94
N ARG A 67 5.57 -1.02 13.99
CA ARG A 67 5.51 -1.65 15.32
C ARG A 67 4.31 -2.61 15.48
N VAL A 68 3.42 -2.69 14.48
CA VAL A 68 2.23 -3.55 14.55
C VAL A 68 2.58 -4.96 14.07
N PHE A 69 2.54 -5.92 14.99
CA PHE A 69 2.76 -7.33 14.68
C PHE A 69 1.69 -7.90 13.74
N GLY A 70 2.10 -8.85 12.90
CA GLY A 70 1.26 -9.48 11.88
C GLY A 70 1.35 -8.81 10.49
N ILE A 71 1.99 -7.65 10.41
CA ILE A 71 2.35 -6.99 9.15
C ILE A 71 3.65 -7.59 8.63
N ALA A 72 3.68 -7.96 7.35
CA ALA A 72 4.87 -8.48 6.70
C ALA A 72 5.67 -7.40 5.99
N ASN A 73 4.98 -6.46 5.34
CA ASN A 73 5.54 -5.24 4.80
C ASN A 73 4.40 -4.25 4.52
N PHE A 74 4.77 -3.01 4.23
CA PHE A 74 3.83 -2.00 3.79
C PHE A 74 4.55 -1.01 2.88
N SER A 75 3.79 -0.36 2.01
CA SER A 75 4.30 0.61 1.04
C SER A 75 3.42 1.85 1.00
N TYR A 76 4.04 3.01 0.81
CA TYR A 76 3.32 4.21 0.39
C TYR A 76 2.83 4.03 -1.05
N ALA A 77 1.62 4.49 -1.35
CA ALA A 77 0.99 4.32 -2.64
C ALA A 77 0.19 5.56 -3.05
N GLY A 78 0.45 6.05 -4.25
CA GLY A 78 -0.38 7.02 -4.95
C GLY A 78 -1.51 6.37 -5.76
N ARG A 79 -2.44 7.21 -6.23
CA ARG A 79 -3.44 6.85 -7.24
C ARG A 79 -3.30 7.81 -8.42
N ALA A 80 -3.35 7.27 -9.62
CA ALA A 80 -3.33 8.02 -10.87
C ALA A 80 -4.40 7.46 -11.82
N PRO A 81 -4.81 8.23 -12.86
CA PRO A 81 -5.59 7.69 -13.97
C PRO A 81 -4.96 6.45 -14.57
N LEU A 82 -5.78 5.54 -15.12
CA LEU A 82 -5.31 4.31 -15.76
C LEU A 82 -4.83 4.61 -17.19
N GLU A 83 -3.82 5.47 -17.30
CA GLU A 83 -3.14 5.88 -18.54
C GLU A 83 -1.64 5.84 -18.30
N PHE A 84 -0.87 5.37 -19.28
CA PHE A 84 0.57 5.12 -19.09
C PHE A 84 1.33 6.40 -18.70
N ASP A 85 1.13 7.49 -19.44
CA ASP A 85 1.84 8.76 -19.19
C ASP A 85 1.46 9.38 -17.85
N ALA A 86 0.20 9.23 -17.44
CA ALA A 86 -0.27 9.69 -16.14
C ALA A 86 0.35 8.88 -14.99
N LEU A 87 0.47 7.55 -15.16
CA LEU A 87 1.14 6.68 -14.19
C LEU A 87 2.64 7.00 -14.09
N ALA A 88 3.33 7.14 -15.23
CA ALA A 88 4.75 7.47 -15.27
C ALA A 88 5.01 8.82 -14.60
N SER A 89 4.23 9.85 -14.93
CA SER A 89 4.37 11.19 -14.34
C SER A 89 4.14 11.17 -12.83
N ALA A 90 3.14 10.42 -12.35
CA ALA A 90 2.87 10.28 -10.92
C ALA A 90 4.01 9.56 -10.19
N ILE A 91 4.58 8.50 -10.76
CA ILE A 91 5.71 7.77 -10.18
C ILE A 91 6.95 8.67 -10.10
N LEU A 92 7.25 9.43 -11.15
CA LEU A 92 8.38 10.36 -11.16
C LEU A 92 8.20 11.49 -10.14
N ALA A 93 6.99 12.03 -10.02
CA ALA A 93 6.68 13.03 -9.00
C ALA A 93 6.83 12.47 -7.56
N ASP A 94 6.41 11.22 -7.32
CA ASP A 94 6.56 10.54 -6.04
C ASP A 94 8.03 10.22 -5.71
N LEU A 95 8.88 9.95 -6.71
CA LEU A 95 10.32 9.72 -6.53
C LEU A 95 11.08 11.02 -6.23
N GLY A 96 10.62 12.16 -6.74
CA GLY A 96 11.28 13.45 -6.56
C GLY A 96 12.74 13.42 -7.01
N ASP A 97 13.64 13.98 -6.19
CA ASP A 97 15.08 14.07 -6.47
C ASP A 97 15.87 12.82 -6.01
N ALA A 98 15.21 11.67 -5.86
CA ALA A 98 15.88 10.45 -5.44
C ALA A 98 16.84 9.93 -6.53
N GLU A 99 18.12 9.81 -6.19
CA GLU A 99 19.17 9.26 -7.07
C GLU A 99 19.68 7.91 -6.55
N PRO A 100 18.90 6.81 -6.67
CA PRO A 100 19.37 5.49 -6.25
C PRO A 100 20.43 4.95 -7.23
N ALA A 101 21.47 4.29 -6.70
CA ALA A 101 22.49 3.64 -7.53
C ALA A 101 21.90 2.60 -8.52
N THR A 102 20.82 1.92 -8.11
CA THR A 102 20.06 1.00 -8.98
C THR A 102 18.59 1.03 -8.58
N PHE A 103 17.69 0.82 -9.53
CA PHE A 103 16.26 0.66 -9.26
C PHE A 103 15.66 -0.41 -10.17
N ARG A 104 14.43 -0.81 -9.84
CA ARG A 104 13.63 -1.72 -10.68
C ARG A 104 12.16 -1.32 -10.60
N VAL A 105 11.48 -1.38 -11.75
CA VAL A 105 10.03 -1.33 -11.83
C VAL A 105 9.45 -2.76 -11.77
N ARG A 106 8.39 -2.96 -10.98
CA ARG A 106 7.60 -4.20 -10.96
C ARG A 106 6.12 -3.88 -11.08
N VAL A 107 5.43 -4.53 -12.02
CA VAL A 107 4.05 -4.21 -12.37
C VAL A 107 3.15 -5.43 -12.21
N ARG A 108 2.15 -5.31 -11.34
CA ARG A 108 1.08 -6.30 -11.21
C ARG A 108 -0.23 -5.75 -11.73
N ARG A 109 -0.67 -6.27 -12.89
CA ARG A 109 -1.97 -5.92 -13.47
C ARG A 109 -3.09 -6.81 -12.93
N SER A 110 -3.97 -6.23 -12.10
CA SER A 110 -5.26 -6.84 -11.75
C SER A 110 -6.28 -6.70 -12.88
N ASP A 111 -6.30 -5.57 -13.59
CA ASP A 111 -7.12 -5.37 -14.79
C ASP A 111 -6.37 -5.82 -16.05
N LYS A 112 -6.87 -6.87 -16.69
CA LYS A 112 -6.31 -7.42 -17.92
C LYS A 112 -6.75 -6.70 -19.19
N ARG A 113 -7.67 -5.72 -19.09
CA ARG A 113 -8.12 -4.88 -20.21
C ARG A 113 -7.14 -3.76 -20.57
N PHE A 114 -6.22 -3.41 -19.66
CA PHE A 114 -5.19 -2.41 -19.96
C PHE A 114 -4.33 -2.82 -21.18
N PRO A 115 -4.08 -1.93 -22.16
CA PRO A 115 -3.42 -2.32 -23.41
C PRO A 115 -2.01 -2.90 -23.23
N LEU A 116 -1.20 -2.32 -22.34
CA LEU A 116 0.20 -2.71 -22.15
C LEU A 116 0.34 -3.84 -21.13
N THR A 117 1.06 -4.90 -21.48
CA THR A 117 1.41 -6.02 -20.58
C THR A 117 2.36 -5.59 -19.46
N SER A 118 2.38 -6.33 -18.35
CA SER A 118 3.34 -6.05 -17.25
C SER A 118 4.80 -5.95 -17.74
N PRO A 119 5.31 -6.88 -18.59
CA PRO A 119 6.67 -6.75 -19.12
C PRO A 119 6.90 -5.54 -20.04
N GLN A 120 5.84 -5.03 -20.69
CA GLN A 120 5.94 -3.80 -21.49
C GLN A 120 6.02 -2.55 -20.63
N ILE A 121 5.39 -2.54 -19.45
CA ILE A 121 5.42 -1.41 -18.51
C ILE A 121 6.69 -1.44 -17.64
N GLU A 122 7.26 -2.64 -17.39
CA GLU A 122 8.50 -2.80 -16.61
C GLU A 122 9.78 -2.42 -17.37
N ARG A 123 9.68 -2.14 -18.69
CA ARG A 123 10.79 -1.73 -19.56
C ARG A 123 10.75 -0.23 -19.79
#